data_AF-A0AB34HJ18-F1
#
_entry.id   AF-A0AB34HJ18-F1
#
_cell.length_a   1.000
_cell.length_b   1.000
_cell.length_c   1.000
_cell.angle_alpha   90.00
_cell.angle_beta   90.00
_cell.angle_gamma   90.00
#
_symmetry.space_group_name_H-M   'P 1'
#
loop_
_entity.id
_entity.type
_entity.pdbx_description
1 polymer ?
#
loop_
_entity_poly.entity_id
_entity_poly.type
_entity_poly.pdbx_seq_one_letter_code
_entity_poly.pdbx_strand_id
1 'polypeptide(L)'
;MADDTCAVGGPGGPGGPGMGGHGGFGSGIQGRGQGRGRGQGRGRGAHGGKAEDKEWLPVTKLGHLVKDMKIKSLEEIYLFSLPIKESEITDIFLGASLKDEVLKIMPVQKQTHAGKRTRFKAFVAIWDYNRHVGLGVTCSKEVATAICAAIILAEFSIVPV
;
A
#
# COMPACT_ATOMS: atom_id res chain seq x y z
N MET A 1 -41.18 43.81 -31.33
CA MET A 1 -40.51 44.71 -32.30
C MET A 1 -39.02 44.43 -32.18
N ALA A 2 -38.45 43.57 -33.03
CA ALA A 2 -37.92 43.89 -34.37
C ALA A 2 -36.67 44.79 -34.24
N ASP A 3 -35.47 44.45 -34.72
CA ASP A 3 -35.14 43.83 -36.00
C ASP A 3 -33.81 43.04 -35.99
N ASP A 4 -33.82 41.94 -36.74
CA ASP A 4 -32.69 41.31 -37.41
C ASP A 4 -32.12 42.22 -38.51
N THR A 5 -30.79 42.23 -38.71
CA THR A 5 -30.22 42.48 -40.03
C THR A 5 -29.07 41.54 -40.33
N CYS A 6 -29.37 40.59 -41.21
CA CYS A 6 -28.45 39.74 -41.95
C CYS A 6 -27.51 40.56 -42.85
N ALA A 7 -26.32 40.01 -43.13
CA ALA A 7 -25.66 40.20 -44.42
C ALA A 7 -25.08 38.87 -44.89
N VAL A 8 -25.47 38.51 -46.11
CA VAL A 8 -25.24 37.26 -46.85
C VAL A 8 -24.47 37.57 -48.14
N GLY A 9 -23.65 36.59 -48.58
CA GLY A 9 -23.29 36.31 -49.99
C GLY A 9 -22.04 37.02 -50.51
N GLY A 10 -21.11 36.42 -51.27
CA GLY A 10 -20.96 35.17 -52.06
C GLY A 10 -19.79 35.43 -53.07
N PRO A 11 -19.59 34.76 -54.22
CA PRO A 11 -19.87 33.37 -54.66
C PRO A 11 -18.69 32.69 -55.45
N GLY A 12 -18.88 31.42 -55.86
CA GLY A 12 -18.19 30.76 -57.00
C GLY A 12 -17.22 29.62 -56.60
N GLY A 13 -17.26 28.39 -57.11
CA GLY A 13 -17.86 27.75 -58.30
C GLY A 13 -17.19 26.36 -58.51
N PRO A 14 -17.55 25.53 -59.51
CA PRO A 14 -17.96 24.12 -59.32
C PRO A 14 -16.95 23.02 -59.74
N GLY A 15 -17.21 21.77 -59.32
CA GLY A 15 -16.64 20.54 -59.91
C GLY A 15 -17.33 19.27 -59.39
N GLY A 16 -18.10 18.58 -60.25
CA GLY A 16 -18.98 17.44 -59.91
C GLY A 16 -18.34 16.03 -59.94
N PRO A 17 -19.07 14.97 -60.34
CA PRO A 17 -19.54 13.91 -59.42
C PRO A 17 -18.92 12.53 -59.65
N GLY A 18 -18.96 11.65 -58.63
CA GLY A 18 -18.59 10.24 -58.74
C GLY A 18 -19.49 9.34 -57.88
N MET A 19 -20.23 8.46 -58.53
CA MET A 19 -21.34 7.64 -58.01
C MET A 19 -20.93 6.15 -58.00
N GLY A 20 -21.41 5.38 -57.00
CA GLY A 20 -21.41 3.91 -56.97
C GLY A 20 -20.28 3.26 -56.15
N GLY A 21 -20.48 2.18 -55.41
CA GLY A 21 -21.62 1.27 -55.31
C GLY A 21 -21.39 0.19 -54.25
N HIS A 22 -22.48 -0.52 -53.92
CA HIS A 22 -22.55 -1.68 -53.05
C HIS A 22 -21.80 -2.91 -53.58
N GLY A 23 -21.32 -3.76 -52.67
CA GLY A 23 -21.26 -5.22 -52.87
C GLY A 23 -19.87 -5.84 -52.82
N GLY A 24 -19.73 -6.97 -52.10
CA GLY A 24 -18.57 -7.85 -52.25
C GLY A 24 -18.24 -8.76 -51.07
N PHE A 25 -19.17 -9.64 -50.68
CA PHE A 25 -18.82 -10.87 -49.96
C PHE A 25 -17.93 -11.72 -50.90
N GLY A 26 -16.64 -11.83 -50.57
CA GLY A 26 -15.64 -12.53 -51.36
C GLY A 26 -14.93 -13.61 -50.54
N SER A 27 -15.23 -14.86 -50.89
CA SER A 27 -14.79 -16.13 -50.33
C SER A 27 -13.27 -16.29 -50.15
N GLY A 28 -12.88 -16.88 -49.02
CA GLY A 28 -11.53 -17.36 -48.74
C GLY A 28 -11.57 -18.58 -47.82
N ILE A 29 -12.10 -19.70 -48.33
CA ILE A 29 -11.96 -21.01 -47.69
C ILE A 29 -10.52 -21.48 -47.87
N GLN A 30 -9.76 -21.56 -46.78
CA GLN A 30 -8.67 -22.55 -46.65
C GLN A 30 -8.28 -22.79 -45.19
N GLY A 31 -8.89 -23.82 -44.60
CA GLY A 31 -8.10 -24.87 -43.98
C GLY A 31 -7.90 -24.86 -42.46
N ARG A 32 -8.15 -26.06 -41.92
CA ARG A 32 -7.39 -26.73 -40.84
C ARG A 32 -7.87 -26.49 -39.41
N GLY A 33 -8.50 -27.54 -38.86
CA GLY A 33 -9.10 -27.54 -37.55
C GLY A 33 -8.14 -27.47 -36.36
N GLN A 34 -8.73 -27.18 -35.22
CA GLN A 34 -8.27 -27.48 -33.86
C GLN A 34 -9.55 -27.40 -33.02
N GLY A 35 -10.07 -28.49 -32.49
CA GLY A 35 -9.39 -29.21 -31.41
C GLY A 35 -10.08 -28.80 -30.11
N ARG A 36 -10.96 -29.68 -29.62
CA ARG A 36 -11.59 -29.59 -28.31
C ARG A 36 -10.50 -29.41 -27.24
N GLY A 37 -10.35 -28.20 -26.73
CA GLY A 37 -9.57 -27.91 -25.53
C GLY A 37 -10.47 -27.39 -24.44
N ARG A 38 -11.14 -28.30 -23.70
CA ARG A 38 -11.64 -27.98 -22.36
C ARG A 38 -10.41 -27.69 -21.50
N GLY A 39 -9.98 -26.43 -21.52
CA GLY A 39 -8.96 -25.89 -20.63
C GLY A 39 -9.48 -26.00 -19.21
N GLN A 40 -9.11 -27.11 -18.57
CA GLN A 40 -9.24 -27.38 -17.16
C GLN A 40 -8.69 -26.15 -16.42
N GLY A 41 -9.62 -25.33 -15.90
CA GLY A 41 -9.29 -24.20 -15.06
C GLY A 41 -8.47 -24.72 -13.90
N ARG A 42 -7.15 -24.55 -14.00
CA ARG A 42 -6.22 -24.84 -12.92
C ARG A 42 -6.73 -24.08 -11.72
N GLY A 43 -7.19 -24.84 -10.72
CA GLY A 43 -7.55 -24.32 -9.42
C GLY A 43 -6.44 -23.37 -9.00
N ARG A 44 -6.78 -22.10 -8.82
CA ARG A 44 -6.01 -21.23 -7.96
C ARG A 44 -6.17 -21.84 -6.59
N GLY A 45 -5.29 -22.78 -6.27
CA GLY A 45 -5.07 -23.21 -4.91
C GLY A 45 -4.88 -21.92 -4.14
N ALA A 46 -5.87 -21.58 -3.34
CA ALA A 46 -5.71 -20.65 -2.24
C ALA A 46 -4.67 -21.32 -1.36
N HIS A 47 -3.41 -21.04 -1.63
CA HIS A 47 -2.31 -21.29 -0.73
C HIS A 47 -2.50 -20.27 0.40
N GLY A 48 -3.57 -20.48 1.18
CA GLY A 48 -3.63 -20.09 2.56
C GLY A 48 -2.64 -21.00 3.28
N GLY A 49 -1.35 -20.80 2.99
CA GLY A 49 -0.31 -21.21 3.89
C GLY A 49 -0.65 -20.53 5.20
N LYS A 50 -0.99 -21.34 6.21
CA LYS A 50 -0.98 -20.91 7.60
C LYS A 50 0.26 -20.04 7.77
N ALA A 51 0.11 -18.90 8.43
CA ALA A 51 1.25 -18.16 8.93
C ALA A 51 1.91 -19.07 9.98
N GLU A 52 2.75 -19.98 9.49
CA GLU A 52 3.74 -20.67 10.30
C GLU A 52 4.57 -19.55 10.92
N ASP A 53 4.74 -19.60 12.24
CA ASP A 53 5.52 -18.65 13.02
C ASP A 53 6.85 -18.44 12.31
N LYS A 54 6.94 -17.35 11.56
CA LYS A 54 8.09 -17.07 10.72
C LYS A 54 9.23 -16.79 11.68
N GLU A 55 10.13 -17.76 11.81
CA GLU A 55 11.34 -17.57 12.56
C GLU A 55 12.02 -16.29 12.07
N TRP A 56 12.26 -15.34 12.98
CA TRP A 56 12.84 -14.06 12.63
C TRP A 56 14.26 -14.28 12.08
N LEU A 57 14.45 -13.84 10.83
CA LEU A 57 15.74 -13.83 10.15
C LEU A 57 16.23 -12.38 10.15
N PRO A 58 17.18 -12.02 11.04
CA PRO A 58 17.66 -10.66 11.13
C PRO A 58 18.33 -10.26 9.82
N VAL A 59 18.04 -9.06 9.34
CA VAL A 59 18.69 -8.43 8.19
C VAL A 59 19.79 -7.46 8.63
N THR A 60 19.70 -6.93 9.86
CA THR A 60 20.71 -6.00 10.38
C THR A 60 21.84 -6.70 11.13
N LYS A 61 23.01 -6.06 11.18
CA LYS A 61 24.14 -6.55 12.00
C LYS A 61 23.76 -6.62 13.48
N LEU A 62 22.97 -5.67 13.96
CA LEU A 62 22.50 -5.64 15.34
C LEU A 62 21.54 -6.80 15.60
N GLY A 63 20.59 -7.06 14.70
CA GLY A 63 19.69 -8.21 14.79
C GLY A 63 20.43 -9.55 14.86
N HIS A 64 21.52 -9.72 14.09
CA HIS A 64 22.38 -10.91 14.21
C HIS A 64 23.04 -11.00 15.60
N LEU A 65 23.56 -9.89 16.13
CA LEU A 65 24.18 -9.87 17.47
C LEU A 65 23.18 -10.17 18.59
N VAL A 66 21.94 -9.70 18.44
CA VAL A 66 20.84 -9.97 19.37
C VAL A 66 20.40 -11.43 19.26
N LYS A 67 20.21 -11.97 18.05
CA LYS A 67 19.85 -13.38 17.83
C LYS A 67 20.95 -14.34 18.33
N ASP A 68 22.21 -13.97 18.17
CA ASP A 68 23.37 -14.71 18.69
C ASP A 68 23.52 -14.60 20.23
N MET A 69 22.65 -13.86 20.92
CA MET A 69 22.70 -13.58 22.37
C MET A 69 24.02 -12.93 22.84
N LYS A 70 24.70 -12.18 21.96
CA LYS A 70 25.92 -11.44 22.31
C LYS A 70 25.62 -10.17 23.09
N ILE A 71 24.47 -9.54 22.79
CA ILE A 71 23.94 -8.38 23.51
C ILE A 71 22.90 -8.88 24.50
N LYS A 72 23.10 -8.56 25.78
CA LYS A 72 22.25 -9.08 26.87
C LYS A 72 21.13 -8.13 27.28
N SER A 73 21.29 -6.84 27.01
CA SER A 73 20.32 -5.81 27.41
C SER A 73 20.16 -4.72 26.37
N LEU A 74 18.98 -4.08 26.39
CA LEU A 74 18.66 -2.92 25.57
C LEU A 74 19.53 -1.70 25.97
N GLU A 75 19.95 -1.62 27.23
CA GLU A 75 20.84 -0.57 27.75
C GLU A 75 22.18 -0.50 27.02
N GLU A 76 22.74 -1.65 26.62
CA GLU A 76 23.99 -1.70 25.86
C GLU A 76 23.81 -1.08 24.47
N ILE A 77 22.65 -1.29 23.84
CA ILE A 77 22.29 -0.68 22.55
C ILE A 77 22.21 0.84 22.68
N TYR A 78 21.59 1.33 23.76
CA TYR A 78 21.49 2.77 24.03
C TYR A 78 22.84 3.40 24.37
N LEU A 79 23.71 2.71 25.10
CA LEU A 79 25.05 3.20 25.44
C LEU A 79 25.88 3.49 24.17
N PHE A 80 25.81 2.60 23.18
CA PHE A 80 26.48 2.77 21.89
C PHE A 80 25.66 3.60 20.88
N SER A 81 24.49 4.12 21.28
CA SER A 81 23.59 4.92 20.44
C SER A 81 23.29 4.26 19.08
N LEU A 82 23.14 2.93 19.09
CA LEU A 82 22.87 2.18 17.86
C LEU A 82 21.38 2.27 17.50
N PRO A 83 21.03 2.59 16.25
CA PRO A 83 19.63 2.71 15.85
C PRO A 83 18.97 1.34 15.70
N ILE A 84 17.83 1.15 16.35
CA ILE A 84 16.98 -0.03 16.22
C ILE A 84 16.14 0.09 14.95
N LYS A 85 16.18 -0.93 14.08
CA LYS A 85 15.48 -0.94 12.78
C LYS A 85 14.60 -2.17 12.56
N GLU A 86 14.60 -3.10 13.51
CA GLU A 86 13.81 -4.34 13.49
C GLU A 86 13.04 -4.38 14.81
N SER A 87 11.72 -4.59 14.74
CA SER A 87 10.82 -4.53 15.90
C SER A 87 11.00 -5.76 16.77
N GLU A 88 11.38 -6.87 16.14
CA GLU A 88 11.63 -8.14 16.80
C GLU A 88 12.80 -8.05 17.80
N ILE A 89 13.72 -7.09 17.63
CA ILE A 89 14.77 -6.81 18.62
C ILE A 89 14.12 -6.43 19.96
N THR A 90 13.20 -5.46 19.91
CA THR A 90 12.46 -4.98 21.09
C THR A 90 11.52 -6.05 21.66
N ASP A 91 10.95 -6.90 20.81
CA ASP A 91 10.12 -8.03 21.27
C ASP A 91 10.91 -9.07 22.06
N ILE A 92 12.14 -9.38 21.63
CA ILE A 92 13.01 -10.34 22.35
C ILE A 92 13.38 -9.82 23.73
N PHE A 93 13.62 -8.51 23.88
CA PHE A 93 14.03 -7.92 25.15
C PHE A 93 12.85 -7.59 26.09
N LEU A 94 11.75 -7.05 25.55
CA LEU A 94 10.67 -6.43 26.33
C LEU A 94 9.27 -6.99 26.01
N GLY A 95 9.14 -7.94 25.07
CA GLY A 95 7.87 -8.34 24.48
C GLY A 95 6.81 -8.87 25.45
N ALA A 96 7.18 -9.31 26.67
CA ALA A 96 6.21 -9.75 27.67
C ALA A 96 5.64 -8.62 28.53
N SER A 97 6.30 -7.46 28.59
CA SER A 97 5.95 -6.35 29.49
C SER A 97 5.45 -5.09 28.79
N LEU A 98 5.59 -5.00 27.47
CA LEU A 98 5.14 -3.85 26.70
C LEU A 98 3.62 -3.82 26.64
N LYS A 99 3.05 -2.68 27.03
CA LYS A 99 1.65 -2.35 26.82
C LYS A 99 1.53 -1.32 25.72
N ASP A 100 0.61 -1.55 24.80
CA ASP A 100 0.22 -0.58 23.78
C ASP A 100 -1.09 0.13 24.17
N GLU A 101 -1.14 1.44 23.99
CA GLU A 101 -2.36 2.22 24.10
C GLU A 101 -2.51 3.15 22.89
N VAL A 102 -3.68 3.08 22.27
CA VAL A 102 -4.06 3.99 21.19
C VAL A 102 -4.57 5.29 21.81
N LEU A 103 -3.72 6.33 21.77
CA LEU A 103 -4.04 7.63 22.35
C LEU A 103 -5.17 8.34 21.59
N LYS A 104 -5.03 8.45 20.26
CA LYS A 104 -5.98 9.17 19.43
C LYS A 104 -5.92 8.71 17.99
N ILE A 105 -7.09 8.67 17.35
CA ILE A 105 -7.22 8.49 15.90
C ILE A 105 -7.81 9.77 15.33
N MET A 106 -7.12 10.37 14.36
CA MET A 106 -7.54 11.61 13.72
C MET A 106 -7.69 11.41 12.21
N PRO A 107 -8.86 11.72 11.62
CA PRO A 107 -9.01 11.73 10.17
C PRO A 107 -8.30 12.95 9.58
N VAL A 108 -7.37 12.73 8.66
CA VAL A 108 -6.66 13.76 7.91
C VAL A 108 -7.12 13.72 6.46
N GLN A 109 -7.54 14.86 5.91
CA GLN A 109 -8.16 14.93 4.59
C GLN A 109 -7.30 15.78 3.65
N LYS A 110 -6.92 15.21 2.51
CA LYS A 110 -6.27 15.95 1.41
C LYS A 110 -7.31 16.27 0.35
N GLN A 111 -7.51 17.55 0.06
CA GLN A 111 -8.34 17.98 -1.05
C GLN A 111 -7.69 17.58 -2.38
N THR A 112 -8.47 17.00 -3.29
CA THR A 112 -8.10 16.67 -4.67
C THR A 112 -9.15 17.23 -5.63
N HIS A 113 -8.86 17.19 -6.93
CA HIS A 113 -9.81 17.63 -7.96
C HIS A 113 -11.09 16.80 -7.98
N ALA A 114 -11.01 15.51 -7.63
CA ALA A 114 -12.14 14.59 -7.57
C ALA A 114 -12.80 14.51 -6.17
N GLY A 115 -12.53 15.46 -5.27
CA GLY A 115 -13.11 15.51 -3.92
C GLY A 115 -12.09 15.42 -2.79
N LYS A 116 -12.50 14.92 -1.62
CA LYS A 116 -11.62 14.78 -0.45
C LYS A 116 -11.08 13.36 -0.35
N ARG A 117 -9.75 13.20 -0.34
CA ARG A 117 -9.09 11.94 -0.04
C ARG A 117 -8.76 11.89 1.46
N THR A 118 -9.45 11.04 2.19
CA THR A 118 -9.25 10.87 3.63
C THR A 118 -8.20 9.78 3.92
N ARG A 119 -7.45 9.96 5.00
CA ARG A 119 -6.59 8.97 5.65
C ARG A 119 -6.76 9.11 7.15
N PHE A 120 -6.43 8.05 7.89
CA PHE A 120 -6.46 8.08 9.34
C PHE A 120 -5.03 8.17 9.86
N LYS A 121 -4.77 9.17 10.70
CA LYS A 121 -3.54 9.28 11.47
C LYS A 121 -3.79 8.66 12.85
N ALA A 122 -3.01 7.65 13.20
CA ALA A 122 -3.07 7.00 14.49
C ALA A 122 -1.87 7.43 15.34
N PHE A 123 -2.13 7.69 16.62
CA PHE A 123 -1.12 7.93 17.64
C PHE A 123 -1.19 6.77 18.63
N VAL A 124 -0.09 6.04 18.78
CA VAL A 124 0.03 4.90 19.68
C VAL A 124 1.22 5.16 20.57
N ALA A 125 1.04 5.00 21.88
CA ALA A 125 2.14 4.95 22.83
C ALA A 125 2.36 3.49 23.23
N ILE A 126 3.62 3.11 23.34
CA ILE A 126 4.02 1.83 23.93
C ILE A 126 4.87 2.15 25.14
N TRP A 127 4.62 1.47 26.25
CA TRP A 127 5.49 1.60 27.41
C TRP A 127 5.51 0.33 28.23
N ASP A 128 6.55 0.19 29.03
CA ASP A 128 6.55 -0.65 30.20
C ASP A 128 6.50 0.22 31.46
N TYR A 129 6.15 -0.35 32.61
CA TYR A 129 6.30 0.37 33.89
C TYR A 129 7.77 0.42 34.35
N ASN A 130 8.71 0.09 33.47
CA ASN A 130 10.11 -0.13 33.79
C ASN A 130 11.03 0.72 32.90
N ARG A 131 10.74 2.04 32.88
CA ARG A 131 11.56 3.09 32.28
C ARG A 131 11.71 3.05 30.75
N HIS A 132 10.86 2.36 30.00
CA HIS A 132 10.86 2.43 28.54
C HIS A 132 9.57 3.02 28.02
N VAL A 133 9.68 4.03 27.14
CA VAL A 133 8.54 4.65 26.46
C VAL A 133 8.85 4.83 24.98
N GLY A 134 7.92 4.43 24.12
CA GLY A 134 7.95 4.61 22.67
C GLY A 134 6.68 5.29 22.17
N LEU A 135 6.80 6.06 21.07
CA LEU A 135 5.67 6.75 20.46
C LEU A 135 5.65 6.53 18.96
N GLY A 136 4.55 5.94 18.49
CA GLY A 136 4.31 5.65 17.09
C GLY A 136 3.25 6.56 16.51
N VAL A 137 3.59 7.19 15.38
CA VAL A 137 2.66 8.03 14.63
C VAL A 137 2.72 7.68 13.16
N THR A 138 1.64 7.11 12.63
CA THR A 138 1.55 6.75 11.22
C THR A 138 0.23 7.17 10.60
N CYS A 139 0.13 7.11 9.28
CA CYS A 139 -1.12 7.35 8.58
C CYS A 139 -1.38 6.35 7.46
N SER A 140 -2.58 5.75 7.47
CA SER A 140 -3.00 4.76 6.47
C SER A 140 -4.40 5.07 5.94
N LYS A 141 -4.81 4.40 4.86
CA LYS A 141 -6.18 4.51 4.33
C LYS A 141 -7.21 3.86 5.26
N GLU A 142 -6.81 2.78 5.91
CA GLU A 142 -7.62 2.00 6.86
C GLU A 142 -7.12 2.20 8.29
N VAL A 143 -8.05 2.16 9.24
CA VAL A 143 -7.76 2.39 10.66
C VAL A 143 -6.92 1.26 11.26
N ALA A 144 -7.31 0.00 11.02
CA ALA A 144 -6.58 -1.15 11.54
C ALA A 144 -5.11 -1.17 11.09
N THR A 145 -4.87 -0.95 9.79
CA THR A 145 -3.50 -0.86 9.25
C THR A 145 -2.72 0.34 9.81
N ALA A 146 -3.38 1.46 10.12
CA ALA A 146 -2.71 2.59 10.77
C ALA A 146 -2.30 2.22 12.21
N ILE A 147 -3.14 1.51 12.95
CA ILE A 147 -2.83 1.12 14.33
C ILE A 147 -1.67 0.11 14.33
N CYS A 148 -1.75 -0.97 13.54
CA CYS A 148 -0.67 -1.96 13.48
C CYS A 148 0.67 -1.35 13.05
N ALA A 149 0.66 -0.46 12.06
CA ALA A 149 1.89 0.22 11.63
C ALA A 149 2.39 1.25 12.66
N ALA A 150 1.52 1.81 13.49
CA ALA A 150 1.92 2.73 14.56
C ALA A 150 2.58 1.96 15.71
N ILE A 151 2.10 0.75 16.03
CA ILE A 151 2.71 -0.13 17.03
C ILE A 151 4.15 -0.47 16.61
N ILE A 152 4.36 -0.95 15.39
CA ILE A 152 5.69 -1.26 14.85
C ILE A 152 6.62 -0.03 14.87
N LEU A 153 6.09 1.16 14.55
CA LEU A 153 6.88 2.39 14.60
C LEU A 153 7.24 2.80 16.04
N ALA A 154 6.34 2.58 16.98
CA ALA A 154 6.57 2.85 18.39
C ALA A 154 7.67 1.93 18.95
N GLU A 155 7.71 0.67 18.54
CA GLU A 155 8.77 -0.29 18.92
C GLU A 155 10.17 0.18 18.47
N PHE A 156 10.32 0.70 17.26
CA PHE A 156 11.60 1.28 16.80
C PHE A 156 12.04 2.51 17.59
N SER A 157 11.09 3.22 18.20
CA SER A 157 11.30 4.53 18.83
C SER A 157 11.21 4.47 20.35
N ILE A 158 11.42 3.29 20.95
CA ILE A 158 11.53 3.16 22.40
C ILE A 158 12.77 3.90 22.89
N VAL A 159 12.57 4.72 23.91
CA VAL A 159 13.58 5.53 24.58
C VAL A 159 13.56 5.21 26.08
N PRO A 160 14.74 5.07 26.74
CA PRO A 160 14.81 4.92 28.18
C PRO A 160 14.51 6.26 28.88
N VAL A 161 13.79 6.20 30.00
CA VAL A 161 13.36 7.34 30.83
C VAL A 161 14.13 7.40 32.15
#